data_AF-A0A8J8G2B3-F1
#
_entry.id   AF-A0A8J8G2B3-F1
#
_cell.length_a   1.000
_cell.length_b   1.000
_cell.length_c   1.000
_cell.angle_alpha   90.00
_cell.angle_beta   90.00
_cell.angle_gamma   90.00
#
_symmetry.space_group_name_H-M   'P 1'
#
loop_
_entity.id
_entity.type
_entity.pdbx_description
1 polymer ?
#
loop_
_entity_poly.entity_id
_entity_poly.type
_entity_poly.pdbx_seq_one_letter_code
_entity_poly.pdbx_strand_id
1 'polypeptide(L)'
;MKDSIQHKPTVMIRFSEIAIKSSKTRRWLTQRLVNHIKYVLNLKSIKNFEVINDYSRLFVESDEPELISKYISTLIPGTASLSIVHKCNTDIKEMEMIIDEFYKDNIRSSESFSVKVRRTGNHPFTSVELAAKLGEYIINSNSDIQLKVNLTNPDYTLRFDVREETTYIFDEIKSGLGGLPVGCQGNVLVLISGEEEDLANIIQLYKRGANTMIFSICKRENLSKKFINQIEEILILQPKIRKLQHKIFYGENELDIQEIIDYYSKFECKGISVSNTLFNKVSSMFPVTIPLFVPHLVTAINRKDLQNFI
;
A
#
# COMPACT_ATOMS: atom_id res chain seq x y z
N MET A 1 7.77 27.36 30.39
CA MET A 1 7.26 27.34 29.01
C MET A 1 7.35 25.91 28.54
N LYS A 2 6.21 25.24 28.35
CA LYS A 2 6.19 23.91 27.73
C LYS A 2 6.49 24.15 26.26
N ASP A 3 7.69 23.79 25.81
CA ASP A 3 7.89 23.55 24.38
C ASP A 3 6.97 22.37 24.06
N SER A 4 5.79 22.69 23.54
CA SER A 4 4.86 21.70 23.01
C SER A 4 5.64 20.92 21.95
N ILE A 5 5.88 19.64 22.21
CA ILE A 5 6.43 18.73 21.21
C ILE A 5 5.55 18.91 19.98
N GLN A 6 6.13 19.38 18.88
CA GLN A 6 5.38 19.68 17.67
C GLN A 6 4.98 18.35 17.03
N HIS A 7 3.88 17.76 17.51
CA HIS A 7 3.34 16.51 17.03
C HIS A 7 2.68 16.74 15.68
N LYS A 8 3.43 16.52 14.60
CA LYS A 8 2.82 16.31 13.29
C LYS A 8 2.26 14.90 13.21
N PRO A 9 0.96 14.74 12.93
CA PRO A 9 0.39 13.43 12.71
C PRO A 9 1.13 12.72 11.57
N THR A 10 1.49 11.46 11.80
CA THR A 10 2.39 10.72 10.92
C THR A 10 1.81 9.36 10.59
N VAL A 11 1.80 8.99 9.31
CA VAL A 11 1.48 7.63 8.86
C VAL A 11 2.77 6.86 8.65
N MET A 12 3.05 5.87 9.50
CA MET A 12 4.16 4.95 9.34
C MET A 12 3.78 3.78 8.44
N ILE A 13 4.58 3.53 7.40
CA ILE A 13 4.34 2.51 6.37
C ILE A 13 5.45 1.47 6.42
N ARG A 14 5.04 0.20 6.51
CA ARG A 14 5.91 -0.97 6.51
C ARG A 14 5.81 -1.67 5.15
N PHE A 15 6.95 -2.12 4.63
CA PHE A 15 7.04 -2.88 3.38
C PHE A 15 7.77 -4.21 3.64
N SER A 16 7.17 -5.35 3.27
CA SER A 16 7.69 -6.68 3.59
C SER A 16 8.74 -7.16 2.58
N GLU A 17 8.37 -7.27 1.31
CA GLU A 17 9.23 -7.87 0.27
C GLU A 17 10.47 -7.03 -0.09
N ILE A 18 10.36 -5.71 0.06
CA ILE A 18 11.42 -4.75 -0.28
C ILE A 18 12.56 -4.84 0.74
N ALA A 19 12.24 -5.09 2.02
CA ALA A 19 13.19 -5.11 3.13
C ALA A 19 14.18 -6.28 3.10
N ILE A 20 13.97 -7.29 2.26
CA ILE A 20 14.83 -8.49 2.14
C ILE A 20 15.79 -8.37 0.93
N LYS A 21 15.61 -7.35 0.07
CA LYS A 21 16.45 -7.17 -1.12
C LYS A 21 17.79 -6.51 -0.78
N SER A 22 18.76 -6.67 -1.69
CA SER A 22 20.06 -5.99 -1.63
C SER A 22 19.90 -4.48 -1.48
N SER A 23 20.89 -3.80 -0.90
CA SER A 23 20.83 -2.35 -0.61
C SER A 23 20.49 -1.51 -1.84
N LYS A 24 21.08 -1.81 -3.00
CA LYS A 24 20.80 -1.15 -4.28
C LYS A 24 19.34 -1.34 -4.72
N THR A 25 18.87 -2.58 -4.72
CA THR A 25 17.50 -2.92 -5.14
C THR A 25 16.47 -2.32 -4.18
N ARG A 26 16.73 -2.38 -2.87
CA ARG A 26 15.90 -1.77 -1.83
C ARG A 26 15.77 -0.28 -2.05
N ARG A 27 16.88 0.45 -2.19
CA ARG A 27 16.88 1.90 -2.42
C ARG A 27 16.04 2.26 -3.66
N TRP A 28 16.22 1.52 -4.75
CA TRP A 28 15.45 1.73 -5.98
C TRP A 28 13.94 1.47 -5.78
N LEU A 29 13.55 0.35 -5.16
CA LEU A 29 12.16 0.02 -4.88
C LEU A 29 11.50 1.03 -3.94
N THR A 30 12.18 1.41 -2.86
CA THR A 30 11.67 2.38 -1.89
C THR A 30 11.52 3.75 -2.52
N GLN A 31 12.46 4.19 -3.37
CA GLN A 31 12.31 5.46 -4.10
C GLN A 31 11.12 5.45 -5.06
N ARG A 32 10.87 4.33 -5.76
CA ARG A 32 9.67 4.17 -6.59
C ARG A 32 8.40 4.29 -5.76
N LEU A 33 8.36 3.62 -4.60
CA LEU A 33 7.21 3.67 -3.70
C LEU A 33 6.97 5.09 -3.17
N VAL A 34 8.02 5.81 -2.76
CA VAL A 34 7.94 7.23 -2.35
C VAL A 34 7.35 8.10 -3.46
N ASN A 35 7.87 7.96 -4.68
CA ASN A 35 7.36 8.72 -5.82
C ASN A 35 5.90 8.40 -6.13
N HIS A 36 5.49 7.13 -5.96
CA HIS A 36 4.13 6.69 -6.17
C HIS A 36 3.17 7.21 -5.09
N ILE A 37 3.58 7.20 -3.82
CA ILE A 37 2.84 7.84 -2.72
C ILE A 37 2.62 9.31 -3.03
N LYS A 38 3.69 10.05 -3.32
CA LYS A 38 3.59 11.47 -3.71
C LYS A 38 2.63 11.68 -4.87
N TYR A 39 2.71 10.82 -5.88
CA TYR A 39 1.84 10.90 -7.05
C TYR A 39 0.36 10.70 -6.72
N VAL A 40 0.01 9.64 -5.98
CA VAL A 40 -1.38 9.31 -5.63
C VAL A 40 -1.98 10.35 -4.69
N LEU A 41 -1.21 10.82 -3.70
CA LEU A 41 -1.68 11.86 -2.78
C LEU A 41 -1.97 13.18 -3.51
N ASN A 42 -1.09 13.59 -4.44
CA ASN A 42 -1.35 14.74 -5.31
C ASN A 42 -2.56 14.52 -6.22
N LEU A 43 -2.73 13.32 -6.78
CA LEU A 43 -3.91 12.98 -7.60
C LEU A 43 -5.21 13.07 -6.79
N LYS A 44 -5.16 12.76 -5.49
CA LYS A 44 -6.27 12.89 -4.54
C LYS A 44 -6.37 14.27 -3.89
N SER A 45 -5.62 15.26 -4.39
CA SER A 45 -5.64 16.65 -3.93
C SER A 45 -5.24 16.85 -2.46
N ILE A 46 -4.50 15.92 -1.87
CA ILE A 46 -3.92 16.08 -0.53
C ILE A 46 -2.79 17.10 -0.63
N LYS A 47 -2.90 18.17 0.15
CA LYS A 47 -1.89 19.24 0.23
C LYS A 47 -1.04 19.04 1.48
N ASN A 48 0.12 19.69 1.52
CA ASN A 48 0.96 19.79 2.72
C ASN A 48 1.33 18.45 3.38
N PHE A 49 1.96 17.56 2.61
CA PHE A 49 2.49 16.32 3.15
C PHE A 49 3.99 16.19 2.86
N GLU A 50 4.70 15.52 3.76
CA GLU A 50 6.11 15.16 3.59
C GLU A 50 6.27 13.65 3.63
N VAL A 51 7.00 13.08 2.66
CA VAL A 51 7.32 11.65 2.64
C VAL A 51 8.77 11.46 3.02
N ILE A 52 9.01 10.86 4.18
CA ILE A 52 10.33 10.60 4.76
C ILE A 52 10.68 9.13 4.56
N ASN A 53 11.91 8.86 4.14
CA ASN A 53 12.43 7.50 3.95
C ASN A 53 13.56 7.23 4.95
N ASP A 54 13.25 6.44 5.98
CA ASP A 54 14.18 6.04 7.05
C ASP A 54 14.86 4.69 6.74
N TYR A 55 15.10 4.40 5.45
CA TYR A 55 15.69 3.17 4.88
C TYR A 55 14.89 1.87 5.07
N SER A 56 14.18 1.76 6.18
CA SER A 56 13.51 0.59 6.72
C SER A 56 12.00 0.75 6.80
N ARG A 57 11.54 2.01 6.87
CA ARG A 57 10.12 2.41 6.83
C ARG A 57 9.99 3.69 6.04
N LEU A 58 8.77 3.93 5.57
CA LEU A 58 8.38 5.24 5.07
C LEU A 58 7.46 5.90 6.10
N PHE A 59 7.54 7.21 6.18
CA PHE A 59 6.65 8.03 6.98
C PHE A 59 6.01 9.08 6.09
N VAL A 60 4.74 9.37 6.34
CA VAL A 60 4.04 10.48 5.70
C VAL A 60 3.50 11.39 6.78
N GLU A 61 4.11 12.57 6.92
CA GLU A 61 3.64 13.61 7.84
C GLU A 61 2.57 14.45 7.14
N SER A 62 1.45 14.69 7.81
CA SER A 62 0.33 15.49 7.30
C SER A 62 -0.68 15.80 8.40
N ASP A 63 -1.48 16.84 8.19
CA ASP A 63 -2.65 17.16 9.02
C ASP A 63 -3.86 16.25 8.72
N GLU A 64 -3.78 15.38 7.70
CA GLU A 64 -4.85 14.46 7.27
C GLU A 64 -4.42 12.96 7.33
N PRO A 65 -3.94 12.44 8.47
CA PRO A 65 -3.33 11.11 8.55
C PRO A 65 -4.32 9.97 8.25
N GLU A 66 -5.60 10.09 8.60
CA GLU A 66 -6.63 9.07 8.35
C GLU A 66 -6.88 8.90 6.85
N LEU A 67 -6.97 10.03 6.13
CA LEU A 67 -7.23 10.04 4.70
C LEU A 67 -6.02 9.50 3.92
N ILE A 68 -4.81 9.90 4.33
CA ILE A 68 -3.56 9.34 3.79
C ILE A 68 -3.49 7.84 4.07
N SER A 69 -3.72 7.40 5.30
CA SER A 69 -3.74 5.99 5.68
C SER A 69 -4.72 5.20 4.80
N LYS A 70 -5.92 5.74 4.55
CA LYS A 70 -6.91 5.17 3.63
C LYS A 70 -6.34 5.03 2.21
N TYR A 71 -5.91 6.11 1.58
CA TYR A 71 -5.44 6.07 0.19
C TYR A 71 -4.22 5.17 -0.01
N ILE A 72 -3.25 5.21 0.91
CA ILE A 72 -2.07 4.36 0.80
C ILE A 72 -2.46 2.89 0.98
N SER A 73 -3.33 2.57 1.95
CA SER A 73 -3.77 1.20 2.22
C SER A 73 -4.54 0.56 1.06
N THR A 74 -5.29 1.34 0.27
CA THR A 74 -6.18 0.80 -0.76
C THR A 74 -5.65 0.97 -2.18
N LEU A 75 -4.84 2.01 -2.45
CA LEU A 75 -4.45 2.37 -3.81
C LEU A 75 -3.00 2.09 -4.15
N ILE A 76 -2.12 1.82 -3.17
CA ILE A 76 -0.65 1.83 -3.39
C ILE A 76 -0.03 0.44 -3.13
N PRO A 77 0.30 -0.31 -4.21
CA PRO A 77 1.05 -1.55 -4.12
C PRO A 77 2.46 -1.36 -3.55
N GLY A 78 2.99 -2.38 -2.91
CA GLY A 78 4.27 -2.33 -2.21
C GLY A 78 4.17 -1.95 -0.73
N THR A 79 2.95 -1.73 -0.21
CA THR A 79 2.68 -1.39 1.19
C THR A 79 2.13 -2.62 1.93
N ALA A 80 2.82 -3.06 2.98
CA ALA A 80 2.42 -4.25 3.74
C ALA A 80 1.46 -3.91 4.88
N SER A 81 1.80 -2.89 5.67
CA SER A 81 0.91 -2.38 6.71
C SER A 81 1.22 -0.93 7.07
N LEU A 82 0.26 -0.28 7.72
CA LEU A 82 0.29 1.13 8.08
C LEU A 82 -0.17 1.31 9.53
N SER A 83 0.35 2.34 10.18
CA SER A 83 -0.12 2.79 11.49
C SER A 83 -0.07 4.32 11.50
N ILE A 84 -1.11 4.97 12.04
CA ILE A 84 -0.98 6.37 12.45
C ILE A 84 -0.18 6.36 13.75
N VAL A 85 0.88 7.16 13.82
CA VAL A 85 1.84 7.14 14.92
C VAL A 85 2.03 8.52 15.52
N HIS A 86 2.26 8.54 16.83
CA HIS A 86 2.87 9.67 17.52
C HIS A 86 4.36 9.39 17.73
N LYS A 87 5.19 10.39 17.43
CA LYS A 87 6.65 10.33 17.54
C LYS A 87 7.11 11.11 18.76
N CYS A 88 7.98 10.51 19.57
CA CYS A 88 8.73 11.19 20.63
C CYS A 88 10.19 10.70 20.64
N ASN A 89 11.03 11.35 21.45
CA ASN A 89 12.35 10.80 21.74
C ASN A 89 12.21 9.50 22.53
N THR A 90 13.23 8.66 22.49
CA THR A 90 13.31 7.46 23.34
C THR A 90 13.62 7.82 24.78
N ASP A 91 12.63 8.44 25.43
CA ASP A 91 12.60 8.80 26.84
C ASP A 91 11.27 8.35 27.45
N ILE A 92 11.31 7.78 28.65
CA ILE A 92 10.12 7.20 29.28
C ILE A 92 9.09 8.28 29.60
N LYS A 93 9.50 9.46 30.04
CA LYS A 93 8.56 10.54 30.40
C LYS A 93 7.87 11.10 29.16
N GLU A 94 8.60 11.24 28.05
CA GLU A 94 7.98 11.62 26.79
C GLU A 94 6.96 10.57 26.33
N MET A 95 7.27 9.28 26.45
CA MET A 95 6.31 8.20 26.14
C MET A 95 5.05 8.29 27.02
N GLU A 96 5.22 8.50 28.34
CA GLU A 96 4.13 8.68 29.30
C GLU A 96 3.23 9.88 28.90
N MET A 97 3.83 11.00 28.49
CA MET A 97 3.07 12.16 28.00
C MET A 97 2.21 11.85 26.76
N ILE A 98 2.74 11.08 25.80
CA ILE A 98 1.98 10.66 24.60
C ILE A 98 0.81 9.75 24.97
N ILE A 99 1.00 8.85 25.93
CA ILE A 99 -0.06 7.97 26.42
C ILE A 99 -1.21 8.81 26.96
N ASP A 100 -0.90 9.77 27.84
CA ASP A 100 -1.88 10.65 28.45
C ASP A 100 -2.61 11.54 27.42
N GLU A 101 -1.90 12.04 26.42
CA GLU A 101 -2.44 12.98 25.43
C GLU A 101 -3.32 12.30 24.38
N PHE A 102 -2.91 11.12 23.87
CA PHE A 102 -3.54 10.54 22.68
C PHE A 102 -4.25 9.21 22.90
N TYR A 103 -3.93 8.48 23.97
CA TYR A 103 -4.38 7.09 24.15
C TYR A 103 -5.21 6.85 25.41
N LYS A 104 -5.23 7.81 26.34
CA LYS A 104 -5.89 7.69 27.63
C LYS A 104 -7.36 7.30 27.53
N ASP A 105 -8.11 7.97 26.67
CA ASP A 105 -9.55 7.71 26.54
C ASP A 105 -9.83 6.31 25.98
N ASN A 106 -9.09 5.89 24.95
CA ASN A 106 -9.21 4.55 24.36
C ASN A 106 -8.85 3.45 25.37
N ILE A 107 -7.84 3.69 26.20
CA ILE A 107 -7.45 2.76 27.27
C ILE A 107 -8.57 2.67 28.33
N ARG A 108 -9.11 3.82 28.76
CA ARG A 108 -10.16 3.87 29.80
C ARG A 108 -11.49 3.29 29.34
N SER A 109 -11.78 3.30 28.04
CA SER A 109 -12.95 2.64 27.47
C SER A 109 -12.82 1.12 27.34
N SER A 110 -11.68 0.54 27.74
CA SER A 110 -11.35 -0.87 27.59
C SER A 110 -11.32 -1.58 28.95
N GLU A 111 -11.74 -2.84 29.02
CA GLU A 111 -11.65 -3.64 30.26
C GLU A 111 -10.22 -4.17 30.47
N SER A 112 -9.55 -4.52 29.37
CA SER A 112 -8.21 -5.07 29.38
C SER A 112 -7.29 -4.46 28.31
N PHE A 113 -5.99 -4.39 28.63
CA PHE A 113 -5.00 -3.88 27.70
C PHE A 113 -3.70 -4.70 27.69
N SER A 114 -2.90 -4.50 26.64
CA SER A 114 -1.49 -4.91 26.62
C SER A 114 -0.59 -3.81 26.09
N VAL A 115 0.66 -3.81 26.54
CA VAL A 115 1.73 -3.00 25.96
C VAL A 115 2.65 -3.91 25.17
N LYS A 116 2.86 -3.61 23.89
CA LYS A 116 3.79 -4.35 23.02
C LYS A 116 4.93 -3.46 22.57
N VAL A 117 6.14 -3.82 22.96
CA VAL A 117 7.36 -3.07 22.59
C VAL A 117 8.15 -3.86 21.56
N ARG A 118 8.49 -3.19 20.46
CA ARG A 118 9.51 -3.63 19.51
C ARG A 118 10.71 -2.69 19.61
N ARG A 119 11.91 -3.24 19.65
CA ARG A 119 13.15 -2.49 19.82
C ARG A 119 14.12 -2.78 18.68
N THR A 120 14.74 -1.74 18.13
CA THR A 120 15.81 -1.81 17.13
C THR A 120 16.91 -0.84 17.56
N GLY A 121 18.14 -1.32 17.75
CA GLY A 121 19.26 -0.53 18.25
C GLY A 121 19.75 -0.98 19.63
N ASN A 122 20.55 -0.14 20.27
CA ASN A 122 21.12 -0.38 21.61
C ASN A 122 20.47 0.53 22.65
N HIS A 123 19.91 -0.06 23.71
CA HIS A 123 19.18 0.66 24.74
C HIS A 123 19.52 0.08 26.12
N PRO A 124 19.42 0.87 27.20
CA PRO A 124 19.68 0.40 28.57
C PRO A 124 18.57 -0.49 29.14
N PHE A 125 17.50 -0.73 28.37
CA PHE A 125 16.36 -1.55 28.76
C PHE A 125 16.03 -2.60 27.68
N THR A 126 15.40 -3.69 28.11
CA THR A 126 14.80 -4.68 27.23
C THR A 126 13.37 -4.27 26.82
N SER A 127 12.84 -4.88 25.75
CA SER A 127 11.45 -4.66 25.35
C SER A 127 10.47 -5.08 26.46
N VAL A 128 10.81 -6.11 27.23
CA VAL A 128 9.97 -6.64 28.31
C VAL A 128 9.96 -5.66 29.50
N GLU A 129 11.13 -5.14 29.87
CA GLU A 129 11.25 -4.14 30.94
C GLU A 129 10.48 -2.86 30.60
N LEU A 130 10.63 -2.34 29.38
CA LEU A 130 9.89 -1.14 28.97
C LEU A 130 8.38 -1.40 28.93
N ALA A 131 7.94 -2.56 28.43
CA ALA A 131 6.53 -2.92 28.41
C ALA A 131 5.94 -3.00 29.82
N ALA A 132 6.66 -3.63 30.76
CA ALA A 132 6.25 -3.71 32.15
C ALA A 132 6.17 -2.31 32.80
N LYS A 133 7.16 -1.45 32.54
CA LYS A 133 7.20 -0.10 33.10
C LYS A 133 6.05 0.77 32.62
N LEU A 134 5.79 0.78 31.32
CA LEU A 134 4.67 1.54 30.75
C LEU A 134 3.31 0.94 31.13
N GLY A 135 3.23 -0.38 31.28
CA GLY A 135 2.03 -1.05 31.80
C GLY A 135 1.72 -0.66 33.25
N GLU A 136 2.73 -0.64 34.12
CA GLU A 136 2.63 -0.15 35.50
C GLU A 136 2.14 1.31 35.53
N TYR A 137 2.73 2.17 34.71
CA TYR A 137 2.31 3.57 34.58
C TYR A 137 0.84 3.68 34.17
N ILE A 138 0.40 2.95 33.14
CA ILE A 138 -0.99 2.98 32.68
C ILE A 138 -1.96 2.55 33.78
N ILE A 139 -1.63 1.52 34.57
CA ILE A 139 -2.44 1.09 35.71
C ILE A 139 -2.52 2.19 36.76
N ASN A 140 -1.38 2.75 37.16
CA ASN A 140 -1.31 3.75 38.22
C ASN A 140 -2.04 5.05 37.83
N SER A 141 -1.94 5.47 36.57
CA SER A 141 -2.61 6.67 36.03
C SER A 141 -4.12 6.50 35.85
N ASN A 142 -4.64 5.27 35.99
CA ASN A 142 -6.05 4.91 35.84
C ASN A 142 -6.56 4.11 37.05
N SER A 143 -6.05 4.40 38.25
CA SER A 143 -6.38 3.68 39.48
C SER A 143 -7.86 3.79 39.90
N ASP A 144 -8.61 4.71 39.30
CA ASP A 144 -10.03 4.95 39.54
C ASP A 144 -10.95 4.01 38.74
N ILE A 145 -10.41 3.20 37.81
CA ILE A 145 -11.17 2.23 37.02
C ILE A 145 -10.58 0.82 37.13
N GLN A 146 -11.39 -0.21 36.86
CA GLN A 146 -10.95 -1.60 36.90
C GLN A 146 -10.28 -2.03 35.58
N LEU A 147 -9.10 -1.49 35.29
CA LEU A 147 -8.29 -1.84 34.12
C LEU A 147 -7.37 -3.03 34.41
N LYS A 148 -7.33 -4.04 33.53
CA LYS A 148 -6.49 -5.25 33.72
C LYS A 148 -5.51 -5.47 32.58
N VAL A 149 -4.35 -6.04 32.88
CA VAL A 149 -3.38 -6.46 31.86
C VAL A 149 -3.78 -7.84 31.31
N ASN A 150 -3.89 -7.97 29.99
CA ASN A 150 -4.13 -9.24 29.29
C ASN A 150 -3.16 -9.38 28.12
N LEU A 151 -2.17 -10.29 28.22
CA LEU A 151 -1.14 -10.45 27.20
C LEU A 151 -1.57 -11.34 26.01
N THR A 152 -2.68 -12.07 26.16
CA THR A 152 -3.13 -13.07 25.17
C THR A 152 -4.18 -12.49 24.23
N ASN A 153 -5.26 -11.92 24.77
CA ASN A 153 -6.37 -11.36 23.99
C ASN A 153 -6.92 -10.10 24.66
N PRO A 154 -6.14 -8.99 24.68
CA PRO A 154 -6.59 -7.72 25.26
C PRO A 154 -7.63 -7.03 24.38
N ASP A 155 -8.49 -6.23 24.99
CA ASP A 155 -9.43 -5.36 24.28
C ASP A 155 -8.68 -4.21 23.57
N TYR A 156 -7.60 -3.75 24.18
CA TYR A 156 -6.76 -2.68 23.64
C TYR A 156 -5.27 -3.04 23.65
N THR A 157 -4.55 -2.71 22.57
CA THR A 157 -3.10 -2.95 22.50
C THR A 157 -2.38 -1.68 22.12
N LEU A 158 -1.64 -1.10 23.06
CA LEU A 158 -0.73 -0.01 22.77
C LEU A 158 0.63 -0.55 22.36
N ARG A 159 1.18 -0.03 21.27
CA ARG A 159 2.44 -0.52 20.69
C ARG A 159 3.46 0.59 20.66
N PHE A 160 4.69 0.22 20.98
CA PHE A 160 5.85 1.09 20.96
C PHE A 160 6.88 0.47 20.02
N ASP A 161 7.31 1.24 19.04
CA ASP A 161 8.36 0.84 18.11
C ASP A 161 9.55 1.76 18.31
N VAL A 162 10.46 1.30 19.17
CA VAL A 162 11.65 2.02 19.64
C VAL A 162 12.80 1.77 18.68
N ARG A 163 13.39 2.86 18.16
CA ARG A 163 14.43 2.83 17.13
C ARG A 163 15.48 3.89 17.44
N GLU A 164 16.65 3.44 17.88
CA GLU A 164 17.72 4.34 18.36
C GLU A 164 17.15 5.39 19.33
N GLU A 165 17.16 6.68 18.97
CA GLU A 165 16.70 7.80 19.80
C GLU A 165 15.23 8.19 19.55
N THR A 166 14.50 7.48 18.68
CA THR A 166 13.11 7.79 18.33
C THR A 166 12.17 6.65 18.69
N THR A 167 11.01 6.99 19.26
CA THR A 167 9.93 6.04 19.54
C THR A 167 8.66 6.42 18.79
N TYR A 168 8.04 5.43 18.16
CA TYR A 168 6.75 5.56 17.49
C TYR A 168 5.68 4.78 18.27
N ILE A 169 4.62 5.47 18.67
CA ILE A 169 3.54 4.93 19.49
C ILE A 169 2.28 4.84 18.64
N PHE A 170 1.58 3.70 18.69
CA PHE A 170 0.36 3.42 17.91
C PHE A 170 -0.43 2.25 18.49
N ASP A 171 -1.71 2.20 18.21
CA ASP A 171 -2.64 1.17 18.67
C ASP A 171 -3.28 0.36 17.53
N GLU A 172 -3.20 0.87 16.30
CA GLU A 172 -3.71 0.19 15.11
C GLU A 172 -2.61 -0.24 14.12
N ILE A 173 -2.83 -1.41 13.52
CA ILE A 173 -2.06 -1.88 12.37
C ILE A 173 -3.05 -2.18 11.25
N LYS A 174 -3.12 -1.28 10.28
CA LYS A 174 -3.94 -1.44 9.09
C LYS A 174 -3.18 -2.19 8.01
N SER A 175 -3.82 -3.17 7.37
CA SER A 175 -3.24 -3.85 6.20
C SER A 175 -3.07 -2.88 5.04
N GLY A 176 -1.91 -2.94 4.38
CA GLY A 176 -1.70 -2.27 3.09
C GLY A 176 -2.17 -3.12 1.92
N LEU A 177 -2.06 -2.59 0.70
CA LEU A 177 -2.51 -3.29 -0.51
C LEU A 177 -1.66 -4.53 -0.83
N GLY A 178 -0.45 -4.62 -0.26
CA GLY A 178 0.54 -5.65 -0.52
C GLY A 178 1.20 -5.49 -1.90
N GLY A 179 1.87 -6.55 -2.36
CA GLY A 179 2.48 -6.58 -3.69
C GLY A 179 3.77 -5.75 -3.80
N LEU A 180 4.06 -5.25 -5.01
CA LEU A 180 5.30 -4.57 -5.35
C LEU A 180 5.07 -3.13 -5.86
N PRO A 181 6.01 -2.19 -5.63
CA PRO A 181 5.89 -0.82 -6.14
C PRO A 181 5.63 -0.77 -7.65
N VAL A 182 4.65 0.04 -8.06
CA VAL A 182 4.21 0.10 -9.47
C VAL A 182 5.37 0.37 -10.44
N GLY A 183 5.35 -0.33 -11.56
CA GLY A 183 6.32 -0.29 -12.66
C GLY A 183 7.71 -0.85 -12.34
N CYS A 184 7.93 -1.49 -11.18
CA CYS A 184 9.19 -2.19 -10.91
C CYS A 184 9.39 -3.44 -11.79
N GLN A 185 8.31 -4.02 -12.32
CA GLN A 185 8.38 -5.18 -13.23
C GLN A 185 8.45 -4.79 -14.70
N GLY A 186 8.38 -3.50 -15.05
CA GLY A 186 8.33 -3.04 -16.44
C GLY A 186 6.89 -2.97 -16.96
N ASN A 187 6.74 -3.02 -18.29
CA ASN A 187 5.45 -2.90 -18.95
C ASN A 187 4.91 -4.29 -19.30
N VAL A 188 3.61 -4.48 -19.13
CA VAL A 188 2.88 -5.68 -19.57
C VAL A 188 1.72 -5.19 -20.42
N LEU A 189 1.55 -5.80 -21.59
CA LEU A 189 0.40 -5.56 -22.44
C LEU A 189 -0.77 -6.37 -21.90
N VAL A 190 -1.94 -5.77 -21.73
CA VAL A 190 -3.17 -6.46 -21.35
C VAL A 190 -4.14 -6.35 -22.51
N LEU A 191 -4.56 -7.49 -23.04
CA LEU A 191 -5.64 -7.53 -24.02
C LEU A 191 -6.97 -7.57 -23.29
N ILE A 192 -7.90 -6.70 -23.67
CA ILE A 192 -9.23 -6.62 -23.08
C ILE A 192 -10.30 -6.92 -24.14
N SER A 193 -11.32 -7.66 -23.74
CA SER A 193 -12.50 -7.98 -24.55
C SER A 193 -13.80 -7.42 -23.96
N GLY A 194 -13.74 -6.72 -22.83
CA GLY A 194 -14.91 -6.14 -22.17
C GLY A 194 -15.47 -6.94 -21.02
N GLU A 195 -14.73 -7.95 -20.54
CA GLU A 195 -15.18 -8.86 -19.49
C GLU A 195 -14.73 -8.38 -18.10
N GLU A 196 -15.49 -8.68 -17.03
CA GLU A 196 -15.09 -8.33 -15.65
C GLU A 196 -13.71 -8.93 -15.27
N GLU A 197 -13.34 -10.06 -15.87
CA GLU A 197 -12.02 -10.69 -15.70
C GLU A 197 -10.85 -9.81 -16.16
N ASP A 198 -11.07 -8.94 -17.15
CA ASP A 198 -10.06 -8.01 -17.64
C ASP A 198 -9.66 -7.02 -16.54
N LEU A 199 -10.63 -6.52 -15.77
CA LEU A 199 -10.38 -5.63 -14.63
C LEU A 199 -9.57 -6.33 -13.55
N ALA A 200 -9.91 -7.58 -13.24
CA ALA A 200 -9.17 -8.38 -12.26
C ALA A 200 -7.72 -8.61 -12.72
N ASN A 201 -7.50 -8.84 -14.00
CA ASN A 201 -6.17 -8.98 -14.59
C ASN A 201 -5.35 -7.69 -14.45
N ILE A 202 -5.92 -6.53 -14.79
CA ILE A 202 -5.27 -5.22 -14.67
C ILE A 202 -4.87 -4.95 -13.22
N ILE A 203 -5.80 -5.13 -12.26
CA ILE A 203 -5.53 -4.89 -10.83
C ILE A 203 -4.42 -5.82 -10.31
N GLN A 204 -4.41 -7.08 -10.74
CA GLN A 204 -3.36 -8.01 -10.34
C GLN A 204 -1.98 -7.63 -10.84
N LEU A 205 -1.87 -7.24 -12.11
CA LEU A 205 -0.61 -6.79 -12.68
C LEU A 205 -0.14 -5.51 -12.02
N TYR A 206 -1.06 -4.59 -11.75
CA TYR A 206 -0.80 -3.39 -10.97
C TYR A 206 -0.23 -3.73 -9.58
N LYS A 207 -0.87 -4.65 -8.84
CA LYS A 207 -0.38 -5.14 -7.54
C LYS A 207 0.97 -5.85 -7.64
N ARG A 208 1.27 -6.52 -8.75
CA ARG A 208 2.58 -7.15 -9.02
C ARG A 208 3.66 -6.16 -9.45
N GLY A 209 3.35 -4.86 -9.49
CA GLY A 209 4.32 -3.83 -9.82
C GLY A 209 4.59 -3.68 -11.32
N ALA A 210 3.68 -4.12 -12.20
CA ALA A 210 3.77 -3.85 -13.63
C ALA A 210 3.07 -2.53 -13.98
N ASN A 211 3.50 -1.88 -15.06
CA ASN A 211 2.65 -0.91 -15.77
C ASN A 211 1.78 -1.67 -16.77
N THR A 212 0.48 -1.46 -16.75
CA THR A 212 -0.46 -2.14 -17.66
C THR A 212 -0.75 -1.28 -18.88
N MET A 213 -0.19 -1.65 -20.03
CA MET A 213 -0.54 -1.07 -21.32
C MET A 213 -1.79 -1.79 -21.83
N ILE A 214 -2.83 -1.07 -22.23
CA ILE A 214 -4.13 -1.68 -22.55
C ILE A 214 -4.40 -1.64 -24.05
N PHE A 215 -4.69 -2.81 -24.62
CA PHE A 215 -5.14 -2.96 -26.00
C PHE A 215 -6.51 -3.65 -26.01
N SER A 216 -7.51 -2.97 -26.53
CA SER A 216 -8.84 -3.52 -26.72
C SER A 216 -8.91 -4.24 -28.05
N ILE A 217 -9.24 -5.53 -28.00
CA ILE A 217 -9.52 -6.33 -29.21
C ILE A 217 -10.95 -6.11 -29.73
N CYS A 218 -11.77 -5.38 -28.98
CA CYS A 218 -13.10 -4.94 -29.37
C CYS A 218 -13.08 -3.45 -29.73
N LYS A 219 -13.97 -3.03 -30.64
CA LYS A 219 -14.20 -1.62 -30.91
C LYS A 219 -14.73 -0.90 -29.67
N ARG A 220 -14.38 0.38 -29.53
CA ARG A 220 -14.79 1.22 -28.38
C ARG A 220 -16.31 1.23 -28.16
N GLU A 221 -17.09 1.25 -29.24
CA GLU A 221 -18.56 1.23 -29.23
C GLU A 221 -19.17 -0.05 -28.65
N ASN A 222 -18.41 -1.16 -28.67
CA ASN A 222 -18.85 -2.44 -28.10
C ASN A 222 -18.55 -2.57 -26.60
N LEU A 223 -17.88 -1.57 -26.00
CA LEU A 223 -17.53 -1.57 -24.59
C LEU A 223 -18.43 -0.61 -23.81
N SER A 224 -18.93 -1.09 -22.66
CA SER A 224 -19.76 -0.26 -21.81
C SER A 224 -18.96 0.94 -21.25
N LYS A 225 -19.58 2.12 -21.18
CA LYS A 225 -18.97 3.32 -20.59
C LYS A 225 -18.47 3.06 -19.17
N LYS A 226 -19.24 2.30 -18.38
CA LYS A 226 -18.89 1.91 -17.02
C LYS A 226 -17.56 1.16 -16.98
N PHE A 227 -17.40 0.15 -17.84
CA PHE A 227 -16.18 -0.65 -17.93
C PHE A 227 -14.96 0.19 -18.32
N ILE A 228 -15.10 1.06 -19.32
CA ILE A 228 -14.04 1.98 -19.74
C ILE A 228 -13.62 2.89 -18.57
N ASN A 229 -14.57 3.47 -17.85
CA ASN A 229 -14.29 4.34 -16.71
C ASN A 229 -13.53 3.60 -15.61
N GLN A 230 -13.93 2.37 -15.28
CA GLN A 230 -13.24 1.53 -14.28
C GLN A 230 -11.79 1.26 -14.68
N ILE A 231 -11.51 0.96 -15.95
CA ILE A 231 -10.13 0.81 -16.44
C ILE A 231 -9.37 2.12 -16.27
N GLU A 232 -9.93 3.25 -16.72
CA GLU A 232 -9.26 4.54 -16.64
C GLU A 232 -8.95 4.99 -15.21
N GLU A 233 -9.83 4.67 -14.24
CA GLU A 233 -9.63 4.90 -12.81
C GLU A 233 -8.42 4.13 -12.27
N ILE A 234 -8.23 2.87 -12.71
CA ILE A 234 -7.07 2.06 -12.33
C ILE A 234 -5.80 2.59 -13.02
N LEU A 235 -5.87 2.90 -14.32
CA LEU A 235 -4.73 3.36 -15.10
C LEU A 235 -4.21 4.72 -14.63
N ILE A 236 -5.09 5.61 -14.14
CA ILE A 236 -4.65 6.90 -13.61
C ILE A 236 -3.81 6.76 -12.34
N LEU A 237 -3.85 5.63 -11.64
CA LEU A 237 -2.96 5.38 -10.49
C LEU A 237 -1.52 5.07 -10.92
N GLN A 238 -1.27 4.87 -12.22
CA GLN A 238 0.04 4.51 -12.77
C GLN A 238 0.71 5.75 -13.40
N PRO A 239 1.78 6.30 -12.78
CA PRO A 239 2.37 7.57 -13.23
C PRO A 239 2.85 7.57 -14.69
N LYS A 240 3.33 6.42 -15.19
CA LYS A 240 3.80 6.26 -16.57
C LYS A 240 2.64 6.32 -17.57
N ILE A 241 1.49 5.76 -17.22
CA ILE A 241 0.32 5.65 -18.10
C ILE A 241 -0.45 6.96 -18.19
N ARG A 242 -0.54 7.73 -17.09
CA ARG A 242 -1.27 9.01 -17.05
C ARG A 242 -0.87 9.98 -18.17
N LYS A 243 0.40 9.98 -18.59
CA LYS A 243 0.93 10.90 -19.61
C LYS A 243 0.61 10.48 -21.04
N LEU A 244 0.07 9.29 -21.25
CA LEU A 244 -0.28 8.81 -22.58
C LEU A 244 -1.54 9.52 -23.09
N GLN A 245 -1.50 9.96 -24.34
CA GLN A 245 -2.63 10.59 -25.02
C GLN A 245 -3.87 9.67 -25.02
N HIS A 246 -3.64 8.37 -25.26
CA HIS A 246 -4.65 7.32 -25.19
C HIS A 246 -4.22 6.28 -24.16
N LYS A 247 -4.96 6.17 -23.06
CA LYS A 247 -4.70 5.18 -22.00
C LYS A 247 -5.09 3.75 -22.42
N ILE A 248 -6.10 3.66 -23.27
CA ILE A 248 -6.60 2.42 -23.88
C ILE A 248 -6.46 2.60 -25.39
N PHE A 249 -5.77 1.66 -26.02
CA PHE A 249 -5.75 1.56 -27.46
C PHE A 249 -6.91 0.68 -27.92
N TYR A 250 -7.60 1.07 -28.99
CA TYR A 250 -8.69 0.30 -29.59
C TYR A 250 -8.24 -0.06 -31.00
N GLY A 251 -8.09 -1.36 -31.28
CA GLY A 251 -7.69 -1.82 -32.60
C GLY A 251 -8.72 -1.42 -33.67
N GLU A 252 -8.24 -1.18 -34.90
CA GLU A 252 -9.10 -0.86 -36.04
C GLU A 252 -9.93 -2.08 -36.47
N ASN A 253 -9.31 -3.26 -36.41
CA ASN A 253 -9.91 -4.56 -36.71
C ASN A 253 -9.96 -5.42 -35.44
N GLU A 254 -10.97 -6.30 -35.36
CA GLU A 254 -11.00 -7.29 -34.28
C GLU A 254 -9.82 -8.25 -34.44
N LEU A 255 -9.01 -8.39 -33.38
CA LEU A 255 -7.91 -9.36 -33.29
C LEU A 255 -6.83 -9.24 -34.39
N ASP A 256 -6.42 -8.01 -34.73
CA ASP A 256 -5.22 -7.80 -35.56
C ASP A 256 -3.93 -8.10 -34.78
N ILE A 257 -3.36 -9.28 -35.01
CA ILE A 257 -2.15 -9.74 -34.31
C ILE A 257 -0.95 -8.84 -34.61
N GLN A 258 -0.82 -8.31 -35.83
CA GLN A 258 0.32 -7.48 -36.18
C GLN A 258 0.23 -6.15 -35.44
N GLU A 259 -0.95 -5.54 -35.39
CA GLU A 259 -1.19 -4.31 -34.63
C GLU A 259 -0.90 -4.50 -33.12
N ILE A 260 -1.29 -5.65 -32.57
CA ILE A 260 -0.99 -6.01 -31.18
C ILE A 260 0.52 -6.17 -30.94
N ILE A 261 1.23 -6.83 -31.86
CA ILE A 261 2.70 -7.03 -31.77
C ILE A 261 3.44 -5.69 -31.91
N ASP A 262 2.97 -4.82 -32.79
CA ASP A 262 3.55 -3.49 -32.97
C ASP A 262 3.36 -2.65 -31.70
N TYR A 263 2.17 -2.71 -31.10
CA TYR A 263 1.89 -2.05 -29.83
C TYR A 263 2.70 -2.63 -28.66
N TYR A 264 2.81 -3.96 -28.58
CA TYR A 264 3.66 -4.66 -27.62
C TYR A 264 5.12 -4.18 -27.71
N SER A 265 5.66 -4.09 -28.93
CA SER A 265 7.03 -3.69 -29.21
C SER A 265 7.25 -2.21 -28.91
N LYS A 266 6.33 -1.34 -29.36
CA LYS A 266 6.35 0.12 -29.12
C LYS A 266 6.48 0.48 -27.65
N PHE A 267 5.82 -0.28 -26.77
CA PHE A 267 5.85 -0.04 -25.33
C PHE A 267 6.84 -0.91 -24.57
N GLU A 268 7.72 -1.65 -25.25
CA GLU A 268 8.73 -2.52 -24.63
C GLU A 268 8.11 -3.43 -23.57
N CYS A 269 6.98 -4.04 -23.92
CA CYS A 269 6.26 -4.94 -23.02
C CYS A 269 7.06 -6.23 -22.83
N LYS A 270 7.03 -6.81 -21.63
CA LYS A 270 7.74 -8.05 -21.30
C LYS A 270 6.91 -9.32 -21.51
N GLY A 271 5.61 -9.15 -21.70
CA GLY A 271 4.66 -10.21 -21.98
C GLY A 271 3.27 -9.63 -22.25
N ILE A 272 2.38 -10.49 -22.72
CA ILE A 272 0.98 -10.22 -22.97
C ILE A 272 0.16 -10.99 -21.95
N SER A 273 -0.68 -10.28 -21.22
CA SER A 273 -1.63 -10.84 -20.28
C SER A 273 -3.02 -10.82 -20.89
N VAL A 274 -3.76 -11.91 -20.69
CA VAL A 274 -5.12 -12.08 -21.21
C VAL A 274 -6.03 -12.71 -20.16
N SER A 275 -7.35 -12.52 -20.30
CA SER A 275 -8.31 -13.30 -19.52
C SER A 275 -8.23 -14.78 -19.85
N ASN A 276 -8.75 -15.64 -18.97
CA ASN A 276 -8.74 -17.08 -19.21
C ASN A 276 -9.59 -17.44 -20.43
N THR A 277 -10.74 -16.77 -20.59
CA THR A 277 -11.63 -16.88 -21.75
C THR A 277 -10.90 -16.53 -23.05
N LEU A 278 -10.09 -15.46 -23.03
CA LEU A 278 -9.39 -14.99 -24.22
C LEU A 278 -8.18 -15.85 -24.56
N PHE A 279 -7.45 -16.37 -23.57
CA PHE A 279 -6.25 -17.18 -23.77
C PHE A 279 -6.48 -18.36 -24.72
N ASN A 280 -7.59 -19.08 -24.53
CA ASN A 280 -7.94 -20.23 -25.37
C ASN A 280 -8.22 -19.85 -26.83
N LYS A 281 -8.66 -18.61 -27.07
CA LYS A 281 -8.98 -18.10 -28.42
C LYS A 281 -7.73 -17.62 -29.16
N VAL A 282 -6.77 -17.01 -28.46
CA VAL A 282 -5.67 -16.27 -29.10
C VAL A 282 -4.30 -16.91 -28.96
N SER A 283 -4.13 -17.89 -28.06
CA SER A 283 -2.80 -18.44 -27.75
C SER A 283 -2.06 -19.06 -28.93
N SER A 284 -2.77 -19.69 -29.87
CA SER A 284 -2.18 -20.25 -31.09
C SER A 284 -1.81 -19.20 -32.13
N MET A 285 -2.27 -17.95 -31.98
CA MET A 285 -2.10 -16.88 -32.95
C MET A 285 -0.83 -16.05 -32.68
N PHE A 286 -0.26 -16.13 -31.49
CA PHE A 286 0.94 -15.38 -31.12
C PHE A 286 2.24 -16.16 -31.37
N PRO A 287 3.33 -15.49 -31.76
CA PRO A 287 4.65 -16.11 -31.83
C PRO A 287 5.10 -16.66 -30.47
N VAL A 288 5.75 -17.82 -30.48
CA VAL A 288 6.28 -18.47 -29.26
C VAL A 288 7.30 -17.60 -28.50
N THR A 289 7.90 -16.63 -29.18
CA THR A 289 8.85 -15.67 -28.60
C THR A 289 8.20 -14.61 -27.70
N ILE A 290 6.88 -14.43 -27.78
CA ILE A 290 6.14 -13.47 -26.96
C ILE A 290 5.48 -14.22 -25.80
N PRO A 291 5.87 -13.98 -24.54
CA PRO A 291 5.23 -14.63 -23.40
C PRO A 291 3.78 -14.21 -23.29
N LEU A 292 2.86 -15.13 -23.61
CA LEU A 292 1.42 -14.98 -23.38
C LEU A 292 1.04 -15.74 -22.11
N PHE A 293 0.34 -15.09 -21.18
CA PHE A 293 -0.03 -15.74 -19.92
C PHE A 293 -1.37 -15.24 -19.36
N VAL A 294 -1.98 -16.08 -18.52
CA VAL A 294 -3.09 -15.71 -17.64
C VAL A 294 -2.52 -15.55 -16.23
N PRO A 295 -2.74 -14.44 -15.53
CA PRO A 295 -2.29 -14.32 -14.15
C PRO A 295 -2.99 -15.38 -13.30
N HIS A 296 -2.22 -16.24 -12.62
CA HIS A 296 -2.70 -17.39 -11.84
C HIS A 296 -3.75 -17.09 -10.74
N LEU A 297 -4.09 -15.81 -10.46
CA LEU A 297 -5.08 -15.42 -9.46
C LEU A 297 -6.34 -14.77 -10.06
N VAL A 298 -6.54 -14.72 -11.39
CA VAL A 298 -7.81 -14.23 -11.99
C VAL A 298 -9.01 -15.03 -11.49
N THR A 299 -8.81 -16.32 -11.19
CA THR A 299 -9.84 -17.18 -10.60
C THR A 299 -10.09 -16.95 -9.09
N ALA A 300 -9.25 -16.17 -8.40
CA ALA A 300 -9.29 -16.00 -6.94
C ALA A 300 -9.69 -14.60 -6.45
N ILE A 301 -9.74 -13.58 -7.32
CA ILE A 301 -10.24 -12.25 -6.96
C ILE A 301 -11.76 -12.27 -7.06
N ASN A 302 -12.45 -12.22 -5.92
CA ASN A 302 -13.91 -12.20 -5.92
C ASN A 302 -14.46 -10.80 -6.27
N ARG A 303 -15.77 -10.72 -6.57
CA ARG A 303 -16.46 -9.44 -6.84
C ARG A 303 -16.30 -8.40 -5.73
N LYS A 304 -16.19 -8.83 -4.47
CA LYS A 304 -16.03 -7.95 -3.30
C LYS A 304 -14.63 -7.30 -3.29
N ASP A 305 -13.59 -8.02 -3.70
CA ASP A 305 -12.24 -7.47 -3.84
C ASP A 305 -12.15 -6.45 -4.98
N LEU A 306 -12.86 -6.68 -6.08
CA LEU A 306 -13.03 -5.72 -7.17
C LEU A 306 -13.80 -4.46 -6.71
N GLN A 307 -14.90 -4.62 -5.97
CA GLN A 307 -15.68 -3.50 -5.42
C GLN A 307 -14.95 -2.73 -4.32
N ASN A 308 -14.03 -3.36 -3.59
CA ASN A 308 -13.22 -2.66 -2.59
C ASN A 308 -12.09 -1.84 -3.24
N PHE A 309 -11.74 -2.14 -4.49
CA PHE A 309 -10.69 -1.46 -5.25
C PHE A 309 -11.21 -0.28 -6.09
N ILE A 310 -12.41 -0.44 -6.67
CA ILE A 310 -13.13 0.55 -7.51
C ILE A 310 -14.02 1.40 -6.61
#